data_AF-A0A1I5SQ14-F1
#
_entry.id   AF-A0A1I5SQ14-F1
#
_cell.length_a   1.000
_cell.length_b   1.000
_cell.length_c   1.000
_cell.angle_alpha   90.00
_cell.angle_beta   90.00
_cell.angle_gamma   90.00
#
_symmetry.space_group_name_H-M   'P 1'
#
loop_
_entity.id
_entity.type
_entity.pdbx_description
1 polymer ?
#
loop_
_entity_poly.entity_id
_entity_poly.type
_entity_poly.pdbx_seq_one_letter_code
_entity_poly.pdbx_strand_id
1 'polypeptide(L)'
;MEFHIVNDPNADDIMDVRRGLIAFNDPFVEDAQDIDVGVYAVDDAGKRVGGIVSKIWGNWMYIRFLWVDPVSSEKGIGTQLMQRMEPTRLSKAAIRHGLIR
;
A
#
# COMPACT_ATOMS: atom_id res chain seq x y z
N MET A 1 -3.17 -2.20 35.35
CA MET A 1 -3.00 -1.66 33.99
C MET A 1 -4.10 -0.64 33.79
N GLU A 2 -3.75 0.57 33.39
CA GLU A 2 -4.71 1.63 33.07
C GLU A 2 -4.74 1.82 31.55
N PHE A 3 -5.91 2.12 30.98
CA PHE A 3 -6.12 2.26 29.54
C PHE A 3 -6.67 3.65 29.25
N HIS A 4 -6.06 4.35 28.29
CA HIS A 4 -6.49 5.68 27.87
C HIS A 4 -6.94 5.64 26.40
N ILE A 5 -8.04 6.32 26.10
CA ILE A 5 -8.54 6.49 24.74
C ILE A 5 -8.14 7.89 24.28
N VAL A 6 -7.33 7.97 23.22
CA VAL A 6 -6.90 9.23 22.59
C VAL A 6 -7.53 9.29 21.20
N ASN A 7 -8.29 10.36 20.94
CA ASN A 7 -8.76 10.68 19.59
C ASN A 7 -7.71 11.56 18.92
N ASP A 8 -7.41 11.28 17.64
CA ASP A 8 -6.37 11.98 16.86
C ASP A 8 -4.99 12.00 17.56
N PRO A 9 -4.37 10.81 17.78
CA PRO A 9 -3.07 10.73 18.44
C PRO A 9 -2.02 11.53 17.67
N ASN A 10 -1.12 12.17 18.40
CA ASN A 10 -0.08 12.96 17.76
C ASN A 10 0.97 12.04 17.10
N ALA A 11 1.90 12.63 16.36
CA ALA A 11 2.92 11.87 15.64
C ALA A 11 3.81 11.03 16.59
N ASP A 12 4.10 11.52 17.79
CA ASP A 12 4.95 10.82 18.76
C ASP A 12 4.22 9.60 19.35
N ASP A 13 2.93 9.73 19.70
CA ASP A 13 2.09 8.61 20.17
C ASP A 13 2.10 7.46 19.16
N ILE A 14 1.92 7.79 17.88
CA ILE A 14 1.94 6.82 16.77
C ILE A 14 3.32 6.19 16.63
N MET A 15 4.38 7.01 16.73
CA MET A 15 5.75 6.54 16.56
C MET A 15 6.19 5.63 17.71
N ASP A 16 5.76 5.87 18.94
CA ASP A 16 6.06 5.00 20.08
C ASP A 16 5.50 3.59 19.90
N VAL A 17 4.23 3.49 19.51
CA VAL A 17 3.60 2.19 19.19
C VAL A 17 4.32 1.52 18.01
N ARG A 18 4.63 2.29 16.95
CA ARG A 18 5.30 1.78 15.76
C ARG A 18 6.70 1.24 16.06
N ARG A 19 7.48 1.92 16.90
CA ARG A 19 8.82 1.46 17.31
C ARG A 19 8.74 0.14 18.07
N GLY A 20 7.82 0.03 19.02
CA GLY A 20 7.60 -1.22 19.76
C GLY A 20 7.22 -2.37 18.83
N LEU A 21 6.32 -2.11 17.88
CA LEU A 21 5.92 -3.11 16.88
C LEU A 21 7.06 -3.55 15.97
N ILE A 22 7.88 -2.62 15.47
CA ILE A 22 9.04 -2.94 14.63
C ILE A 22 10.04 -3.78 15.42
N ALA A 23 10.42 -3.35 16.64
CA ALA A 23 11.40 -4.07 17.46
C ALA A 23 10.95 -5.50 17.81
N PHE A 24 9.65 -5.70 18.04
CA PHE A 24 9.10 -7.03 18.28
C PHE A 24 9.07 -7.90 17.02
N ASN A 25 8.73 -7.32 15.86
CA ASN A 25 8.58 -8.05 14.60
C ASN A 25 9.89 -8.30 13.86
N ASP A 26 10.93 -7.49 14.08
CA ASP A 26 12.22 -7.55 13.38
C ASP A 26 12.80 -8.98 13.27
N PRO A 27 12.78 -9.82 14.33
CA PRO A 27 13.30 -11.18 14.25
C PRO A 27 12.46 -12.15 13.41
N PHE A 28 11.21 -11.79 13.08
CA PHE A 28 10.23 -12.64 12.40
C PHE A 28 9.99 -12.25 10.95
N VAL A 29 10.58 -11.13 10.50
CA VAL A 29 10.34 -10.56 9.19
C VAL A 29 11.59 -10.73 8.33
N GLU A 30 11.60 -11.79 7.51
CA GLU A 30 12.63 -11.94 6.47
C GLU A 30 12.32 -11.00 5.29
N ASP A 31 13.33 -10.23 4.87
CA ASP A 31 13.34 -9.41 3.64
C ASP A 31 12.09 -8.54 3.41
N ALA A 32 11.63 -7.81 4.44
CA ALA A 32 10.59 -6.81 4.25
C ALA A 32 11.11 -5.64 3.40
N GLN A 33 10.85 -5.72 2.10
CA GLN A 33 10.99 -4.58 1.20
C GLN A 33 9.91 -3.55 1.54
N ASP A 34 10.33 -2.31 1.81
CA ASP A 34 9.49 -1.13 1.85
C ASP A 34 9.71 -0.37 0.53
N ILE A 35 8.86 -0.65 -0.47
CA ILE A 35 8.98 -0.05 -1.79
C ILE A 35 7.64 0.45 -2.30
N ASP A 36 7.70 1.54 -3.06
CA ASP A 36 6.56 2.08 -3.77
C ASP A 36 6.54 1.54 -5.20
N VAL A 37 5.37 1.06 -5.64
CA VAL A 37 5.16 0.59 -7.01
C VAL A 37 4.07 1.43 -7.67
N GLY A 38 4.33 1.88 -8.90
CA GLY A 38 3.39 2.67 -9.69
C GLY A 38 3.12 2.06 -11.05
N VAL A 39 1.85 2.01 -11.45
CA VAL A 39 1.44 1.74 -12.84
C VAL A 39 0.68 2.95 -13.35
N TYR A 40 1.00 3.39 -14.57
CA TYR A 40 0.43 4.59 -15.17
C TYR A 40 -0.20 4.28 -16.52
N ALA A 41 -1.34 4.91 -16.79
CA ALA A 41 -1.93 4.95 -18.12
C ALA A 41 -1.46 6.23 -18.80
N VAL A 42 -0.93 6.09 -20.01
CA VAL A 42 -0.37 7.20 -20.80
C VAL A 42 -1.08 7.22 -22.14
N ASP A 43 -1.50 8.40 -22.60
CA ASP A 43 -2.12 8.58 -23.91
C ASP A 43 -1.07 8.65 -25.05
N ASP A 44 -1.56 8.76 -26.29
CA ASP A 44 -0.70 8.80 -27.48
C ASP A 44 0.22 10.03 -27.52
N ALA A 45 -0.10 11.09 -26.76
CA ALA A 45 0.72 12.29 -26.63
C ALA A 45 1.76 12.19 -25.50
N GLY A 46 1.81 11.05 -24.78
CA GLY A 46 2.73 10.85 -23.67
C GLY A 46 2.24 11.43 -22.34
N LYS A 47 1.00 11.92 -22.26
CA LYS A 47 0.42 12.47 -21.03
C LYS A 47 -0.17 11.35 -20.16
N ARG A 48 0.08 11.42 -18.85
CA ARG A 48 -0.57 10.52 -17.88
C ARG A 48 -2.06 10.85 -17.77
N VAL A 49 -2.90 9.87 -18.07
CA VAL A 49 -4.37 9.93 -17.98
C VAL A 49 -4.92 9.01 -16.88
N GLY A 50 -4.04 8.40 -16.10
CA GLY A 50 -4.39 7.63 -14.93
C GLY A 50 -3.17 7.05 -14.25
N GLY A 51 -3.33 6.62 -13.00
CA GLY A 51 -2.27 5.97 -12.25
C GLY A 51 -2.78 5.27 -11.01
N ILE A 52 -2.06 4.22 -10.63
CA ILE A 52 -2.20 3.49 -9.38
C ILE A 52 -0.84 3.43 -8.70
N VAL A 53 -0.79 3.80 -7.43
CA VAL A 53 0.43 3.74 -6.60
C VAL A 53 0.12 2.87 -5.39
N SER A 54 0.90 1.82 -5.20
CA SER A 54 0.83 0.94 -4.05
C SER A 54 2.11 1.04 -3.22
N LYS A 55 2.01 0.65 -1.96
CA LYS A 55 3.14 0.44 -1.08
C LYS A 55 3.22 -1.04 -0.75
N ILE A 56 4.40 -1.62 -0.92
CA ILE A 56 4.71 -2.99 -0.53
C ILE A 56 5.48 -2.96 0.78
N TRP A 57 5.09 -3.83 1.72
CA TRP A 57 5.80 -4.06 2.98
C TRP A 57 5.86 -5.56 3.26
N GLY A 58 7.00 -6.20 3.01
CA GLY A 58 7.14 -7.66 3.07
C GLY A 58 6.08 -8.36 2.22
N ASN A 59 5.24 -9.20 2.83
CA ASN A 59 4.11 -9.87 2.19
C ASN A 59 2.80 -9.04 2.22
N TRP A 60 2.87 -7.73 2.37
CA TRP A 60 1.74 -6.80 2.31
C TRP A 60 1.83 -5.82 1.16
N MET A 61 0.69 -5.50 0.54
CA MET A 61 0.57 -4.47 -0.48
C MET A 61 -0.76 -3.79 -0.25
N TYR A 62 -0.75 -2.47 -0.21
CA TYR A 62 -1.96 -1.67 -0.17
C TYR A 62 -1.87 -0.53 -1.18
N ILE A 63 -3.03 -0.14 -1.72
CA ILE A 63 -3.12 0.96 -2.67
C ILE A 63 -3.10 2.26 -1.88
N ARG A 64 -2.16 3.14 -2.18
CA ARG A 64 -2.11 4.50 -1.62
C ARG A 64 -2.98 5.44 -2.42
N PHE A 65 -2.88 5.36 -3.75
CA PHE A 65 -3.58 6.26 -4.66
C PHE A 65 -4.06 5.50 -5.89
N LEU A 66 -5.27 5.82 -6.34
CA LEU A 66 -5.81 5.43 -7.63
C LEU A 66 -6.52 6.64 -8.23
N TRP A 67 -6.18 6.97 -9.46
CA TRP A 67 -6.76 8.10 -10.17
C TRP A 67 -6.87 7.81 -11.67
N VAL A 68 -7.92 8.33 -12.29
CA VAL A 68 -8.14 8.31 -13.74
C VAL A 68 -8.63 9.70 -14.14
N ASP A 69 -8.08 10.23 -15.23
CA ASP A 69 -8.56 11.47 -15.83
C ASP A 69 -10.05 11.30 -16.21
N PRO A 70 -10.96 12.18 -15.76
CA PRO A 70 -12.39 12.05 -16.02
C PRO A 70 -12.73 11.87 -17.51
N VAL A 71 -11.98 12.53 -18.40
CA VAL A 71 -12.20 12.47 -19.86
C VAL A 71 -11.86 11.09 -20.43
N SER A 72 -11.06 10.29 -19.70
CA SER A 72 -10.61 8.95 -20.08
C SER A 72 -11.29 7.84 -19.27
N SER A 73 -12.18 8.18 -18.34
CA SER A 73 -12.78 7.25 -17.36
C SER A 73 -13.67 6.16 -17.98
N GLU A 74 -14.33 6.45 -19.11
CA GLU A 74 -15.25 5.51 -19.79
C GLU A 74 -14.53 4.29 -20.40
N LYS A 75 -13.20 4.32 -20.52
CA LYS A 75 -12.40 3.25 -21.17
C LYS A 75 -12.00 2.11 -20.23
N GLY A 76 -12.59 2.04 -19.02
CA GLY A 76 -12.27 0.99 -18.04
C GLY A 76 -10.81 1.06 -17.53
N ILE A 77 -10.18 2.23 -17.61
CA ILE A 77 -8.76 2.43 -17.25
C ILE A 77 -8.50 2.06 -15.79
N GLY A 78 -9.42 2.40 -14.88
CA GLY A 78 -9.29 2.05 -13.46
C GLY A 78 -9.15 0.54 -13.23
N THR A 79 -10.03 -0.26 -13.85
CA THR A 79 -9.96 -1.72 -13.80
C THR A 79 -8.66 -2.25 -14.38
N GLN A 80 -8.22 -1.68 -15.51
CA GLN A 80 -6.98 -2.06 -16.16
C GLN A 80 -5.72 -1.74 -15.33
N LEU A 81 -5.75 -0.64 -14.57
CA LEU A 81 -4.68 -0.28 -13.63
C LEU A 81 -4.63 -1.27 -12.45
N MET A 82 -5.78 -1.62 -11.89
CA MET A 82 -5.89 -2.64 -10.82
C MET A 82 -5.34 -3.99 -11.27
N GLN A 83 -5.81 -4.49 -12.42
CA GLN A 83 -5.38 -5.76 -13.00
C GLN A 83 -3.89 -5.80 -13.35
N ARG A 84 -3.25 -4.66 -13.64
CA ARG A 84 -1.80 -4.59 -13.88
C ARG A 84 -1.00 -4.47 -12.60
N MET A 85 -1.58 -3.92 -11.55
CA MET A 85 -0.94 -3.86 -10.23
C MET A 85 -0.91 -5.25 -9.56
N GLU A 86 -1.97 -6.05 -9.69
CA GLU A 86 -2.12 -7.38 -9.06
C GLU A 86 -0.97 -8.37 -9.39
N PRO A 87 -0.53 -8.56 -10.67
CA PRO A 87 0.56 -9.46 -11.03
C PRO A 87 1.92 -9.11 -10.45
N THR A 88 2.12 -7.86 -9.99
CA THR A 88 3.35 -7.47 -9.29
C THR A 88 3.60 -8.33 -8.05
N ARG A 89 2.58 -9.07 -7.57
CA ARG A 89 2.74 -9.90 -6.37
C ARG A 89 2.05 -11.26 -6.29
N LEU A 90 1.40 -11.73 -7.35
CA LEU A 90 0.65 -12.99 -7.32
C LEU A 90 1.49 -14.27 -7.11
N SER A 91 2.78 -14.21 -6.79
CA SER A 91 3.51 -15.42 -6.40
C SER A 91 3.45 -15.79 -4.91
N LYS A 92 3.28 -14.87 -3.92
CA LYS A 92 3.35 -15.30 -2.49
C LYS A 92 2.55 -14.55 -1.42
N ALA A 93 1.87 -13.45 -1.73
CA ALA A 93 1.31 -12.61 -0.67
C ALA A 93 -0.21 -12.64 -0.59
N ALA A 94 -0.76 -13.71 0.01
CA ALA A 94 -2.11 -13.69 0.50
C ALA A 94 -2.24 -12.65 1.63
N ILE A 95 -3.34 -11.89 1.63
CA ILE A 95 -3.77 -11.06 2.75
C ILE A 95 -3.93 -11.97 3.97
N ARG A 96 -2.92 -12.06 4.82
CA ARG A 96 -2.97 -12.77 6.10
C ARG A 96 -2.80 -11.73 7.18
N HIS A 97 -3.91 -11.33 7.81
CA HIS A 97 -3.99 -10.47 9.00
C HIS A 97 -2.69 -10.50 9.82
N GLY A 98 -2.16 -9.30 10.10
CA GLY A 98 -0.89 -9.07 10.80
C GLY A 98 -0.72 -10.06 11.93
N LEU A 99 0.46 -10.67 12.00
CA LEU A 99 0.87 -11.50 13.12
C LEU A 99 0.62 -10.72 14.42
N ILE A 100 -0.53 -11.00 15.03
CA ILE A 100 -0.76 -10.90 16.45
C ILE A 100 -0.73 -12.35 16.92
N ARG A 101 0.37 -12.74 17.56
CA ARG A 101 0.40 -13.83 18.54
C ARG A 101 1.09 -13.32 19.78
#